data_AF-A0A847AV19-F1
#
_entry.id   AF-A0A847AV19-F1
#
_cell.length_a   1.000
_cell.length_b   1.000
_cell.length_c   1.000
_cell.angle_alpha   90.00
_cell.angle_beta   90.00
_cell.angle_gamma   90.00
#
_symmetry.space_group_name_H-M   'P 1'
#
loop_
_entity.id
_entity.type
_entity.pdbx_description
1 polymer ?
#
loop_
_entity_poly.entity_id
_entity_poly.type
_entity_poly.pdbx_seq_one_letter_code
_entity_poly.pdbx_strand_id
1 'polypeptide(L)' 'VLSFMDGVLKIKMQGQCSNCPSAKFTVEGIIEKEIKEHVPEVERVELIEGVSDELLDFAKKILNKEL' A
#
# COMPACT_ATOMS: atom_id res chain seq x y z
N VAL A 1 -7.03 -4.81 3.57
CA VAL A 1 -7.35 -4.83 2.12
C VAL A 1 -8.06 -3.54 1.77
N LEU A 2 -7.75 -2.93 0.63
CA LEU A 2 -8.36 -1.68 0.17
C LEU A 2 -9.34 -1.91 -0.98
N SER A 3 -8.96 -2.71 -1.98
CA SER A 3 -9.82 -3.06 -3.11
C SER A 3 -9.33 -4.30 -3.85
N PHE A 4 -10.22 -4.95 -4.59
CA PHE A 4 -9.89 -5.99 -5.56
C PHE A 4 -10.65 -5.72 -6.86
N MET A 5 -9.94 -5.45 -7.95
CA MET A 5 -10.51 -5.14 -9.27
C MET A 5 -9.58 -5.68 -10.35
N ASP A 6 -10.15 -6.34 -11.36
CA ASP A 6 -9.42 -6.85 -12.54
C ASP A 6 -8.18 -7.68 -12.16
N GLY A 7 -8.32 -8.59 -11.20
CA GLY A 7 -7.21 -9.44 -10.73
C GLY A 7 -6.18 -8.73 -9.84
N VAL A 8 -6.31 -7.42 -9.60
CA VAL A 8 -5.37 -6.63 -8.79
C VAL A 8 -5.89 -6.41 -7.38
N LEU A 9 -5.20 -6.98 -6.39
CA LEU A 9 -5.48 -6.81 -4.97
C LEU A 9 -4.64 -5.66 -4.39
N LYS A 10 -5.29 -4.57 -3.99
CA LYS A 10 -4.65 -3.43 -3.33
C LYS A 10 -4.67 -3.60 -1.82
N ILE A 11 -3.51 -3.54 -1.18
CA ILE A 11 -3.36 -3.67 0.27
C ILE A 11 -2.57 -2.51 0.86
N LYS A 12 -2.74 -2.28 2.16
CA LYS A 12 -1.92 -1.39 2.95
C LYS A 12 -1.36 -2.18 4.13
N MET A 13 -0.05 -2.12 4.32
CA MET A 13 0.61 -2.72 5.49
C MET A 13 0.28 -1.90 6.74
N GLN A 14 0.21 -2.58 7.89
CA GLN A 14 -0.07 -1.96 9.19
C GLN A 14 1.12 -2.13 10.13
N GLY A 15 1.13 -1.36 11.23
CA GLY A 15 2.18 -1.43 12.25
C GLY A 15 3.55 -1.00 11.74
N GLN A 16 4.61 -1.61 12.25
CA GLN A 16 6.00 -1.30 11.86
C GLN A 16 6.26 -1.42 10.35
N CYS A 17 5.49 -2.26 9.65
CA CYS A 17 5.64 -2.48 8.22
C CYS A 17 4.93 -1.43 7.36
N SER A 18 4.07 -0.56 7.93
CA SER A 18 3.24 0.37 7.14
C SER A 18 4.01 1.45 6.38
N ASN A 19 5.22 1.77 6.84
CA ASN A 19 6.06 2.83 6.30
C ASN A 19 7.50 2.38 6.06
N CYS A 20 7.73 1.06 6.04
CA CYS A 20 9.04 0.50 5.82
C CYS A 20 9.27 0.33 4.30
N PRO A 21 10.29 0.97 3.70
CA PRO A 21 10.57 0.84 2.27
C PRO A 21 10.83 -0.61 1.84
N SER A 22 11.30 -1.47 2.76
CA SER A 22 11.54 -2.87 2.46
C SER A 22 10.27 -3.73 2.42
N ALA A 23 9.14 -3.24 2.95
CA ALA A 23 7.88 -3.97 2.94
C ALA A 23 7.39 -4.28 1.53
N LYS A 24 7.75 -3.45 0.54
CA LYS A 24 7.44 -3.71 -0.87
C LYS A 24 8.02 -5.04 -1.35
N PHE A 25 9.28 -5.34 -1.02
CA PHE A 25 9.92 -6.61 -1.41
C PHE A 25 9.25 -7.81 -0.73
N THR A 26 8.80 -7.65 0.51
CA THR A 26 8.03 -8.68 1.21
C THR A 26 6.68 -8.92 0.53
N VAL A 27 6.00 -7.85 0.08
CA VAL A 27 4.73 -7.97 -0.63
C VAL A 27 4.92 -8.72 -1.95
N GLU A 28 5.85 -8.29 -2.78
CA GLU A 28 6.09 -8.88 -4.11
C GLU A 28 6.64 -10.31 -4.02
N GLY A 29 7.50 -10.61 -3.04
CA GLY A 29 8.19 -11.91 -2.96
C GLY A 29 7.49 -12.99 -2.14
N ILE A 30 6.75 -12.61 -1.08
CA ILE A 30 6.18 -13.56 -0.12
C ILE A 30 4.66 -13.49 -0.13
N ILE A 31 4.10 -12.29 0.11
CA ILE A 31 2.66 -12.13 0.31
C ILE A 31 1.90 -12.41 -0.99
N GLU A 32 2.37 -11.88 -2.13
CA GLU A 32 1.73 -12.14 -3.42
C GLU A 32 1.71 -13.65 -3.75
N LYS A 33 2.83 -14.34 -3.50
CA LYS A 33 2.93 -15.78 -3.71
C LYS A 33 1.91 -16.54 -2.85
N GLU A 34 1.90 -16.27 -1.55
CA GLU A 34 1.01 -16.93 -0.60
C GLU A 34 -0.47 -16.68 -0.92
N ILE A 35 -0.82 -15.45 -1.31
CA ILE A 35 -2.18 -15.10 -1.71
C ILE A 35 -2.58 -15.84 -2.98
N LYS A 36 -1.71 -15.90 -4.00
CA LYS A 36 -1.99 -16.63 -5.25
C LYS A 36 -2.20 -18.12 -5.04
N GLU A 37 -1.50 -18.72 -4.07
CA GLU A 37 -1.67 -20.14 -3.71
C GLU A 37 -3.07 -20.43 -3.14
N HIS A 38 -3.67 -19.47 -2.41
CA HIS A 38 -4.96 -19.64 -1.75
C HIS A 38 -6.13 -18.97 -2.46
N VAL A 39 -5.85 -17.97 -3.31
CA VAL A 39 -6.81 -17.10 -4.00
C VAL A 39 -6.34 -16.93 -5.46
N PRO A 40 -6.56 -17.93 -6.32
CA PRO A 40 -5.98 -17.97 -7.67
C PRO A 40 -6.47 -16.86 -8.61
N GLU A 41 -7.60 -16.21 -8.30
CA GLU A 41 -8.11 -15.06 -9.06
C GLU A 41 -7.28 -13.78 -8.89
N VAL A 42 -6.35 -13.75 -7.93
CA VAL A 42 -5.43 -12.62 -7.75
C VAL A 42 -4.26 -12.76 -8.73
N GLU A 43 -4.19 -11.88 -9.71
CA GLU A 43 -3.10 -11.81 -10.68
C GLU A 43 -1.91 -10.98 -10.18
N ARG A 44 -2.16 -10.00 -9.29
CA ARG A 44 -1.12 -9.11 -8.74
C ARG A 44 -1.54 -8.52 -7.40
N VAL A 45 -0.56 -8.30 -6.51
CA VAL A 45 -0.77 -7.57 -5.26
C VAL A 45 -0.01 -6.24 -5.31
N GLU A 46 -0.73 -5.14 -5.08
CA GLU A 46 -0.15 -3.80 -5.03
C GLU A 46 -0.14 -3.27 -3.59
N LEU A 47 1.04 -2.86 -3.13
CA LEU A 47 1.19 -2.15 -1.87
C LEU A 47 0.88 -0.66 -2.07
N ILE A 48 -0.16 -0.18 -1.42
CA ILE A 48 -0.46 1.26 -1.34
C ILE A 48 0.33 1.85 -0.17
N GLU A 49 1.28 2.69 -0.53
CA GLU A 49 2.15 3.42 0.40
C GLU A 49 1.61 4.83 0.66
N GLY A 50 2.07 5.46 1.74
CA GLY A 50 1.79 6.86 2.03
C GLY A 50 0.62 7.12 2.99
N VAL A 51 0.29 8.41 3.08
CA VAL A 51 -0.70 9.00 3.98
C VAL A 51 -1.82 9.63 3.14
N SER A 52 -2.94 10.02 3.76
CA SER A 52 -4.05 10.62 3.01
C SER A 52 -3.62 11.93 2.32
N ASP A 53 -4.24 12.22 1.18
CA ASP A 53 -4.01 13.46 0.43
C ASP A 53 -4.27 14.69 1.30
N GLU A 54 -5.30 14.63 2.16
CA GLU A 54 -5.60 15.69 3.12
C GLU A 54 -4.42 15.99 4.06
N LEU A 55 -3.72 14.95 4.54
CA LEU A 55 -2.56 15.12 5.41
C LEU A 55 -1.39 15.71 4.62
N LEU A 56 -1.18 15.26 3.39
CA LEU A 56 -0.15 15.81 2.50
C LEU A 56 -0.41 17.29 2.18
N ASP A 57 -1.65 17.66 1.91
CA ASP A 57 -2.03 19.03 1.60
C ASP A 57 -1.91 19.94 2.83
N PHE A 58 -2.27 19.44 4.01
CA PHE A 58 -1.98 20.14 5.26
C PHE A 58 -0.48 20.35 5.47
N ALA A 59 0.34 19.32 5.25
CA ALA A 59 1.79 19.43 5.36
C ALA A 59 2.38 20.44 4.35
N LYS A 60 1.87 20.47 3.10
CA LYS A 60 2.28 21.47 2.10
C LYS A 60 1.98 22.90 2.55
N LYS A 61 0.80 23.16 3.12
CA LYS A 61 0.44 24.48 3.67
C LYS A 61 1.39 24.93 4.77
N ILE A 62 1.80 24.02 5.67
CA ILE A 62 2.83 24.30 6.69
C ILE A 62 4.14 24.73 6.01
N LEU A 63 4.62 23.93 5.06
CA LEU A 63 5.92 24.14 4.41
C LEU A 63 5.95 25.44 3.59
N ASN A 64 4.83 25.81 2.97
CA ASN A 64 4.68 27.05 2.22
C ASN A 64 4.39 28.27 3.12
N LYS A 65 4.17 28.08 4.42
CA LYS A 65 3.76 29.12 5.38
C LYS A 65 2.42 29.79 5.02
N GLU A 66 1.49 29.00 4.49
CA GLU A 66 0.14 29.41 4.04
C GLU A 66 -0.95 29.02 5.04
N LEU A 67 -0.55 28.73 6.28
CA LEU A 67 -1.43 28.30 7.36
C LEU A 67 -2.02 29.47 8.13
#